data_AF-B4MB03-F1
#
_entry.id   AF-B4MB03-F1
#
_cell.length_a   1.000
_cell.length_b   1.000
_cell.length_c   1.000
_cell.angle_alpha   90.00
_cell.angle_beta   90.00
_cell.angle_gamma   90.00
#
_symmetry.space_group_name_H-M   'P 1'
#
loop_
_entity.id
_entity.type
_entity.pdbx_description
1 polymer ?
#
loop_
_entity_poly.entity_id
_entity_poly.type
_entity_poly.pdbx_seq_one_letter_code
_entity_poly.pdbx_strand_id
1 'polypeptide(L)'
;MALAGYIREGLNVALIMGAGDMIAQLALEKRDFKDWNVGRTARFSALGLVLVGPSLRKWYGTLDTLISKEQSTVQRGIKKMLIDQGCFAPPFTLLLTYLVPYMNGEKHDTIVKRIKENYITIMKGSFMVWPLAQTINFTLIPVQYQVIYVQLIALFWNCFLSLILNER
;
A
#
# COMPACT_ATOMS: atom_id res chain seq x y z
N MET A 1 10.86 -5.23 -23.09
CA MET A 1 11.31 -4.20 -22.12
C MET A 1 10.26 -3.84 -21.07
N ALA A 2 8.98 -3.60 -21.42
CA ALA A 2 7.95 -3.23 -20.43
C ALA A 2 7.67 -4.33 -19.37
N LEU A 3 7.52 -5.59 -19.80
CA LEU A 3 7.22 -6.73 -18.91
C LEU A 3 8.29 -6.92 -17.82
N ALA A 4 9.57 -6.82 -18.16
CA ALA A 4 10.66 -6.92 -17.19
C ALA A 4 10.56 -5.87 -16.08
N GLY A 5 10.07 -4.67 -16.42
CA GLY A 5 9.80 -3.62 -15.44
C GLY A 5 8.65 -3.98 -14.48
N TYR A 6 7.57 -4.59 -14.97
CA TYR A 6 6.47 -5.05 -14.12
C TYR A 6 6.91 -6.18 -13.19
N ILE A 7 7.69 -7.14 -13.71
CA ILE A 7 8.22 -8.24 -12.91
C ILE A 7 9.16 -7.71 -11.82
N ARG A 8 10.07 -6.78 -12.16
CA ARG A 8 10.99 -6.18 -11.18
C ARG A 8 10.25 -5.46 -10.05
N GLU A 9 9.27 -4.61 -10.39
CA GLU A 9 8.50 -3.90 -9.35
C GLU A 9 7.66 -4.88 -8.52
N GLY A 10 7.04 -5.87 -9.16
CA GLY A 10 6.33 -6.94 -8.46
C GLY A 10 7.22 -7.65 -7.45
N LEU A 11 8.43 -8.06 -7.84
CA LEU A 11 9.39 -8.72 -6.95
C LEU A 11 9.83 -7.82 -5.79
N ASN A 12 10.14 -6.55 -6.05
CA ASN A 12 10.50 -5.60 -4.99
C ASN A 12 9.38 -5.46 -3.96
N VAL A 13 8.13 -5.28 -4.43
CA VAL A 13 6.97 -5.14 -3.53
C VAL A 13 6.68 -6.45 -2.79
N ALA A 14 6.82 -7.60 -3.46
CA ALA A 14 6.65 -8.91 -2.83
C ALA A 14 7.61 -9.13 -1.66
N LEU A 15 8.87 -8.75 -1.82
CA LEU A 15 9.88 -8.83 -0.77
C LEU A 15 9.55 -7.91 0.40
N ILE A 16 9.17 -6.65 0.12
CA ILE A 16 8.86 -5.69 1.18
C ILE A 16 7.59 -6.08 1.93
N MET A 17 6.53 -6.51 1.22
CA MET A 17 5.29 -6.94 1.87
C MET A 17 5.49 -8.22 2.68
N GLY A 18 6.28 -9.17 2.18
CA GLY A 18 6.63 -10.38 2.93
C GLY A 18 7.44 -10.08 4.18
N ALA A 19 8.53 -9.31 4.04
CA ALA A 19 9.35 -8.89 5.17
C ALA A 19 8.53 -8.08 6.20
N GLY A 20 7.67 -7.19 5.72
CA GLY A 20 6.75 -6.41 6.52
C GLY A 20 5.81 -7.27 7.37
N ASP A 21 5.18 -8.27 6.75
CA ASP A 21 4.31 -9.20 7.46
C ASP A 21 5.10 -10.05 8.48
N MET A 22 6.28 -10.53 8.11
CA MET A 22 7.15 -11.26 9.04
C MET A 22 7.51 -10.40 10.27
N ILE A 23 7.90 -9.14 10.07
CA ILE A 23 8.18 -8.19 11.15
C ILE A 23 6.93 -7.95 11.99
N ALA A 24 5.76 -7.77 11.37
CA ALA A 24 4.52 -7.57 12.10
C ALA A 24 4.18 -8.78 13.00
N GLN A 25 4.34 -10.01 12.49
CA GLN A 25 4.11 -11.22 13.28
C GLN A 25 5.08 -11.36 14.45
N LEU A 26 6.36 -11.14 14.23
CA LEU A 26 7.38 -11.40 15.25
C LEU A 26 7.52 -10.24 16.26
N ALA A 27 7.53 -9.00 15.77
CA ALA A 27 7.81 -7.84 16.62
C ALA A 27 6.55 -7.19 17.20
N LEU A 28 5.44 -7.13 16.45
CA LEU A 28 4.23 -6.42 16.89
C LEU A 28 3.23 -7.37 17.56
N GLU A 29 2.97 -8.53 16.94
CA GLU A 29 2.14 -9.58 17.53
C GLU A 29 2.89 -10.41 18.57
N LYS A 30 4.20 -10.17 18.76
CA LYS A 30 5.08 -10.85 19.72
C LYS A 30 5.04 -12.38 19.62
N ARG A 31 4.92 -12.91 18.40
CA ARG A 31 4.99 -14.36 18.17
C ARG A 31 6.43 -14.86 18.27
N ASP A 32 6.60 -16.05 18.83
CA ASP A 32 7.87 -16.75 18.72
C ASP A 32 8.12 -17.16 17.24
N PHE A 33 9.40 -17.32 16.86
CA PHE A 33 9.77 -17.77 15.51
C PHE A 33 9.13 -19.12 15.11
N LYS A 34 8.88 -20.00 16.08
CA LYS A 34 8.20 -21.29 15.86
C LYS A 34 6.72 -21.15 15.50
N ASP A 35 6.08 -20.04 15.89
CA ASP A 35 4.66 -19.75 15.67
C ASP A 35 4.45 -18.78 14.49
N TRP A 36 5.52 -18.53 13.73
CA TRP A 36 5.48 -17.71 12.52
C TRP A 36 4.59 -18.36 11.46
N ASN A 37 3.54 -17.63 11.05
CA ASN A 37 2.66 -18.04 9.98
C ASN A 37 3.29 -17.72 8.61
N VAL A 38 4.12 -18.64 8.13
CA VAL A 38 4.75 -18.58 6.80
C VAL A 38 3.69 -18.47 5.69
N GLY A 39 2.54 -19.12 5.86
CA GLY A 39 1.44 -19.05 4.89
C GLY A 39 0.89 -17.64 4.73
N ARG A 40 0.77 -16.88 5.81
CA ARG A 40 0.35 -15.46 5.76
C ARG A 40 1.40 -14.62 5.05
N THR A 41 2.68 -14.81 5.39
CA THR A 41 3.78 -14.09 4.74
C THR A 41 3.83 -14.36 3.24
N ALA A 42 3.66 -15.63 2.82
CA ALA A 42 3.59 -16.00 1.41
C ALA A 42 2.43 -15.33 0.68
N ARG A 43 1.24 -15.23 1.30
CA ARG A 43 0.08 -14.51 0.71
C ARG A 43 0.37 -13.02 0.55
N PHE A 44 0.99 -12.37 1.54
CA PHE A 44 1.39 -10.97 1.44
C PHE A 44 2.42 -10.75 0.33
N SER A 45 3.42 -11.63 0.21
CA SER A 45 4.38 -11.58 -0.91
C SER A 45 3.70 -11.78 -2.26
N ALA A 46 2.79 -12.75 -2.38
CA ALA A 46 2.03 -12.99 -3.61
C ALA A 46 1.16 -11.77 -3.99
N LEU A 47 0.51 -11.15 -3.02
CA LEU A 47 -0.27 -9.92 -3.22
C LEU A 47 0.63 -8.78 -3.74
N GLY A 48 1.83 -8.65 -3.17
CA GLY A 48 2.84 -7.69 -3.63
C GLY A 48 3.26 -7.92 -5.07
N LEU A 49 3.53 -9.18 -5.42
CA LEU A 49 4.01 -9.59 -6.73
C LEU A 49 2.97 -9.38 -7.84
N VAL A 50 1.74 -9.82 -7.60
CA VAL A 50 0.73 -9.97 -8.65
C VAL A 50 -0.18 -8.75 -8.74
N LEU A 51 -0.45 -8.09 -7.61
CA LEU A 51 -1.44 -7.01 -7.55
C LEU A 51 -0.80 -5.65 -7.28
N VAL A 52 -0.16 -5.49 -6.12
CA VAL A 52 0.27 -4.16 -5.63
C VAL A 52 1.38 -3.59 -6.51
N GLY A 53 2.45 -4.34 -6.76
CA GLY A 53 3.58 -3.88 -7.57
C GLY A 53 3.18 -3.50 -9.00
N PRO A 54 2.48 -4.37 -9.75
CA PRO A 54 2.00 -4.03 -11.08
C PRO A 54 1.05 -2.82 -11.12
N SER A 55 0.13 -2.73 -10.15
CA SER A 55 -0.82 -1.62 -10.05
C SER A 55 -0.10 -0.29 -9.82
N LEU A 56 0.83 -0.24 -8.86
CA LEU A 56 1.60 0.97 -8.56
C LEU A 56 2.47 1.39 -9.74
N ARG A 57 3.16 0.43 -10.39
CA ARG A 57 3.97 0.73 -11.58
C ARG A 57 3.13 1.35 -12.70
N LYS A 58 1.97 0.77 -12.99
CA LYS A 58 1.05 1.29 -14.02
C LYS A 58 0.53 2.67 -13.64
N TRP A 59 0.16 2.86 -12.38
CA TRP A 59 -0.40 4.11 -11.89
C TRP A 59 0.62 5.26 -11.94
N TYR A 60 1.83 5.05 -11.40
CA TYR A 60 2.87 6.09 -11.42
C TYR A 60 3.33 6.42 -12.83
N GLY A 61 3.43 5.42 -13.72
CA GLY A 61 3.67 5.66 -15.14
C GLY A 61 2.58 6.52 -15.78
N THR A 62 1.31 6.27 -15.46
CA THR A 62 0.18 7.08 -15.93
C THR A 62 0.28 8.53 -15.43
N LEU A 63 0.54 8.72 -14.13
CA LEU A 63 0.72 10.05 -13.53
C LEU A 63 1.89 10.83 -14.16
N ASP A 64 2.97 10.14 -14.52
CA ASP A 64 4.11 10.76 -15.21
C ASP A 64 3.79 11.21 -16.63
N THR A 65 2.88 10.51 -17.32
CA THR A 65 2.43 10.90 -18.67
C THR A 65 1.35 11.98 -18.65
N LEU A 66 0.51 12.00 -17.61
CA LEU A 66 -0.62 12.93 -17.50
C LEU A 66 -0.19 14.35 -17.15
N ILE A 67 0.92 14.52 -16.42
CA ILE A 67 1.37 15.81 -15.91
C ILE A 67 2.58 16.31 -16.70
N SER A 68 2.43 17.49 -17.31
CA SER A 68 3.46 18.14 -18.12
C SER A 68 4.80 18.22 -17.38
N LYS A 69 5.87 17.96 -18.13
CA LYS A 69 7.27 18.05 -17.65
C LYS A 69 7.79 19.48 -17.60
N GLU A 70 7.07 20.43 -18.19
CA GLU A 70 7.44 21.85 -18.22
C GLU A 70 7.20 22.55 -16.87
N GLN A 71 6.40 21.93 -15.99
CA GLN A 71 6.13 22.47 -14.66
C GLN A 71 7.27 22.17 -13.69
N SER A 72 7.43 23.00 -12.66
CA SER A 72 8.45 22.77 -11.62
C SER A 72 8.21 21.45 -10.88
N THR A 73 9.27 20.83 -10.37
CA THR A 73 9.21 19.55 -9.64
C THR A 73 8.17 19.56 -8.51
N VAL A 74 8.09 20.66 -7.76
CA VAL A 74 7.13 20.84 -6.66
C VAL A 74 5.70 20.88 -7.18
N GLN A 75 5.43 21.66 -8.24
CA GLN A 75 4.10 21.74 -8.84
C GLN A 75 3.64 20.39 -9.40
N ARG A 76 4.55 19.66 -10.07
CA ARG A 76 4.27 18.31 -10.57
C ARG A 76 3.93 17.36 -9.43
N GLY A 77 4.73 17.36 -8.36
CA GLY A 77 4.51 16.49 -7.21
C GLY A 77 3.18 16.74 -6.49
N ILE A 78 2.82 18.00 -6.27
CA ILE A 78 1.52 18.36 -5.67
C ILE A 78 0.37 17.90 -6.56
N LYS A 79 0.43 18.14 -7.88
CA LYS A 79 -0.62 17.68 -8.80
C LYS A 79 -0.74 16.15 -8.81
N LYS A 80 0.38 15.42 -8.85
CA LYS A 80 0.39 13.95 -8.77
C LYS A 80 -0.27 13.47 -7.49
N MET A 81 0.06 14.08 -6.36
CA MET A 81 -0.52 13.76 -5.07
C MET A 81 -2.03 14.00 -5.05
N LEU A 82 -2.51 15.14 -5.54
CA LEU A 82 -3.95 15.42 -5.57
C LEU A 82 -4.73 14.40 -6.42
N ILE A 83 -4.19 14.03 -7.58
CA ILE A 83 -4.79 13.01 -8.45
C ILE A 83 -4.71 11.63 -7.81
N ASP A 84 -3.59 11.28 -7.17
CA ASP A 84 -3.41 10.03 -6.44
C ASP A 84 -4.46 9.88 -5.32
N GLN A 85 -4.61 10.91 -4.49
CA GLN A 85 -5.53 10.92 -3.37
C GLN A 85 -7.00 10.95 -3.81
N GLY A 86 -7.32 11.58 -4.94
CA GLY A 86 -8.68 11.65 -5.47
C GLY A 86 -9.12 10.42 -6.27
N CYS A 87 -8.21 9.80 -7.04
CA CYS A 87 -8.59 8.80 -8.05
C CYS A 87 -8.09 7.38 -7.73
N PHE A 88 -6.97 7.23 -7.03
CA PHE A 88 -6.35 5.92 -6.81
C PHE A 88 -6.45 5.47 -5.37
N ALA A 89 -6.11 6.34 -4.41
CA ALA A 89 -6.04 5.96 -3.00
C ALA A 89 -7.38 5.40 -2.46
N PRO A 90 -8.57 5.98 -2.73
CA PRO A 90 -9.82 5.44 -2.22
C PRO A 90 -10.15 4.03 -2.74
N PRO A 91 -10.29 3.79 -4.07
CA PRO A 91 -10.62 2.44 -4.55
C PRO A 91 -9.53 1.42 -4.24
N PHE A 92 -8.25 1.82 -4.26
CA PHE A 92 -7.15 0.92 -3.93
C PHE A 92 -7.15 0.51 -2.45
N THR A 93 -7.39 1.46 -1.54
CA THR A 93 -7.52 1.18 -0.11
C THR A 93 -8.72 0.29 0.18
N LEU A 94 -9.86 0.54 -0.46
CA LEU A 94 -11.05 -0.32 -0.34
C LEU A 94 -10.74 -1.76 -0.78
N LEU A 95 -10.08 -1.91 -1.93
CA LEU A 95 -9.70 -3.21 -2.47
C LEU A 95 -8.80 -3.97 -1.50
N LEU A 96 -7.74 -3.33 -0.98
CA LEU A 96 -6.81 -3.98 -0.07
C LEU A 96 -7.43 -4.30 1.30
N THR A 97 -8.27 -3.39 1.83
CA THR A 97 -9.00 -3.61 3.08
C THR A 97 -9.97 -4.79 2.98
N TYR A 98 -10.43 -5.12 1.78
CA TYR A 98 -11.22 -6.32 1.53
C TYR A 98 -10.36 -7.57 1.27
N LEU A 99 -9.40 -7.49 0.35
CA LEU A 99 -8.65 -8.66 -0.13
C LEU A 99 -7.74 -9.25 0.94
N VAL A 100 -7.05 -8.43 1.72
CA VAL A 100 -6.12 -8.90 2.75
C VAL A 100 -6.81 -9.80 3.79
N PRO A 101 -7.89 -9.36 4.47
CA PRO A 101 -8.57 -10.23 5.44
C PRO A 101 -9.26 -11.43 4.77
N TYR A 102 -9.79 -11.26 3.56
CA TYR A 102 -10.41 -12.35 2.81
C TYR A 102 -9.42 -13.50 2.51
N MET A 103 -8.22 -13.16 2.03
CA MET A 103 -7.16 -14.15 1.79
C MET A 103 -6.65 -14.82 3.07
N ASN A 104 -6.82 -14.16 4.21
CA ASN A 104 -6.48 -14.71 5.52
C ASN A 104 -7.62 -15.55 6.13
N GLY A 105 -8.72 -15.75 5.41
CA GLY A 105 -9.82 -16.63 5.81
C GLY A 105 -10.93 -15.95 6.61
N GLU A 106 -10.94 -14.61 6.69
CA GLU A 106 -12.07 -13.90 7.29
C GLU A 106 -13.34 -14.02 6.43
N LYS A 107 -14.50 -14.14 7.09
CA LYS A 107 -15.79 -14.28 6.41
C LYS A 107 -16.17 -13.01 5.67
N HIS A 108 -16.69 -13.15 4.45
CA HIS A 108 -17.13 -12.04 3.60
C HIS A 108 -18.02 -11.03 4.34
N ASP A 109 -19.08 -11.50 5.00
CA ASP A 109 -20.05 -10.62 5.68
C ASP A 109 -19.39 -9.80 6.80
N THR A 110 -18.43 -10.39 7.51
CA THR A 110 -17.66 -9.71 8.56
C THR A 110 -16.80 -8.59 7.98
N ILE A 111 -16.13 -8.85 6.86
CA ILE A 111 -15.27 -7.88 6.18
C ILE A 111 -16.13 -6.72 5.65
N VAL A 112 -17.21 -7.03 4.93
CA VAL A 112 -18.09 -6.01 4.34
C VAL A 112 -18.74 -5.14 5.42
N LYS A 113 -19.19 -5.75 6.51
CA LYS A 113 -19.73 -5.01 7.66
C LYS A 113 -18.67 -4.06 8.25
N ARG A 114 -17.45 -4.55 8.52
CA ARG A 114 -16.36 -3.74 9.06
C ARG A 114 -16.00 -2.58 8.13
N ILE A 115 -15.95 -2.81 6.82
CA ILE A 115 -15.71 -1.78 5.83
C ILE A 115 -16.83 -0.74 5.86
N LYS A 116 -18.11 -1.14 5.84
CA LYS A 116 -19.23 -0.18 5.88
C LYS A 116 -19.19 0.71 7.13
N GLU A 117 -18.81 0.15 8.27
CA GLU A 117 -18.73 0.88 9.54
C GLU A 117 -17.52 1.82 9.61
N ASN A 118 -16.36 1.38 9.10
CA ASN A 118 -15.09 2.06 9.37
C ASN A 118 -14.43 2.73 8.16
N TYR A 119 -14.93 2.54 6.94
CA TYR A 119 -14.26 3.02 5.73
C TYR A 119 -14.04 4.53 5.72
N ILE A 120 -15.01 5.32 6.21
CA ILE A 120 -14.83 6.78 6.31
C ILE A 120 -13.73 7.13 7.33
N THR A 121 -13.66 6.41 8.45
CA THR A 121 -12.59 6.58 9.46
C THR A 121 -11.22 6.22 8.87
N ILE A 122 -11.15 5.10 8.14
CA ILE A 122 -9.95 4.66 7.41
C ILE A 122 -9.51 5.75 6.43
N MET A 123 -10.42 6.29 5.63
CA MET A 123 -10.10 7.33 4.65
C MET A 123 -9.68 8.64 5.31
N LYS A 124 -10.32 9.04 6.41
CA LYS A 124 -9.89 10.23 7.18
C LYS A 124 -8.46 10.06 7.70
N GLY A 125 -8.14 8.93 8.32
CA GLY A 125 -6.78 8.62 8.75
C GLY A 125 -5.81 8.60 7.56
N SER A 126 -6.25 8.05 6.43
CA SER A 126 -5.44 7.97 5.21
C SER A 126 -5.05 9.36 4.73
N PHE A 127 -6.00 10.30 4.70
CA PHE A 127 -5.76 11.69 4.31
C PHE A 127 -4.91 12.50 5.31
N MET A 128 -4.69 12.00 6.53
CA MET A 128 -3.75 12.64 7.47
C MET A 128 -2.29 12.28 7.18
N VAL A 129 -2.04 11.10 6.61
CA VAL A 129 -0.69 10.55 6.42
C VAL A 129 -0.25 10.62 4.97
N TRP A 130 -1.09 10.13 4.06
CA TRP A 130 -0.71 9.86 2.68
C TRP A 130 -0.49 11.10 1.82
N PRO A 131 -1.21 12.24 1.95
CA PRO A 131 -0.93 13.43 1.17
C PRO A 131 0.50 13.97 1.39
N LEU A 132 0.96 14.01 2.65
CA LEU A 132 2.33 14.41 2.96
C LEU A 132 3.33 13.38 2.42
N ALA A 133 3.09 12.10 2.68
CA ALA A 133 3.97 11.03 2.22
C ALA A 133 4.11 11.04 0.69
N GLN A 134 3.01 11.17 -0.05
CA GLN A 134 3.01 11.19 -1.52
C GLN A 134 3.58 12.48 -2.10
N THR A 135 3.42 13.61 -1.41
CA THR A 135 4.08 14.86 -1.82
C THR A 135 5.60 14.66 -1.78
N ILE A 136 6.15 14.11 -0.68
CA ILE A 136 7.57 13.78 -0.58
C ILE A 136 7.96 12.77 -1.67
N ASN A 137 7.17 11.72 -1.86
CA ASN A 137 7.41 10.69 -2.86
C ASN A 137 7.57 11.25 -4.28
N PHE A 138 6.62 12.09 -4.72
CA PHE A 138 6.59 12.59 -6.09
C PHE A 138 7.50 13.80 -6.33
N THR A 139 8.02 14.44 -5.27
CA THR A 139 8.91 15.60 -5.39
C THR A 139 10.38 15.26 -5.15
N LEU A 140 10.70 14.44 -4.15
CA LEU A 140 12.06 14.20 -3.67
C LEU A 140 12.58 12.80 -4.01
N ILE A 141 11.70 11.79 -4.07
CA ILE A 141 12.13 10.40 -4.23
C ILE A 141 12.33 10.07 -5.72
N PRO A 142 13.51 9.56 -6.13
CA PRO A 142 13.74 9.10 -7.50
C PRO A 142 12.76 8.00 -7.89
N VAL A 143 12.32 7.98 -9.15
CA VAL A 143 11.25 7.09 -9.65
C VAL A 143 11.48 5.61 -9.28
N GLN A 144 12.72 5.11 -9.36
CA GLN A 144 13.04 3.72 -8.99
C GLN A 144 12.85 3.37 -7.51
N TYR A 145 12.76 4.36 -6.62
CA TYR A 145 12.63 4.17 -5.17
C TYR A 145 11.24 4.56 -4.63
N GLN A 146 10.37 5.13 -5.46
CA GLN A 146 9.05 5.63 -5.04
C GLN A 146 8.18 4.53 -4.44
N VAL A 147 8.22 3.36 -5.08
CA VAL A 147 7.48 2.18 -4.61
C VAL A 147 8.03 1.69 -3.27
N ILE A 148 9.35 1.61 -3.12
CA ILE A 148 10.00 1.19 -1.85
C ILE A 148 9.62 2.14 -0.72
N TYR A 149 9.71 3.45 -0.95
CA TYR A 149 9.35 4.48 0.01
C TYR A 149 7.89 4.32 0.47
N VAL A 150 6.95 4.18 -0.46
CA VAL A 150 5.52 3.99 -0.14
C VAL A 150 5.28 2.73 0.68
N GLN A 151 5.95 1.63 0.33
CA GLN A 151 5.81 0.39 1.08
C GLN A 151 6.33 0.49 2.52
N LEU A 152 7.37 1.29 2.78
CA LEU A 152 7.85 1.54 4.15
C LEU A 152 6.80 2.32 4.97
N ILE A 153 6.22 3.38 4.41
CA ILE A 153 5.12 4.12 5.06
C ILE A 153 3.90 3.21 5.27
N ALA A 154 3.62 2.33 4.30
CA ALA A 154 2.52 1.37 4.40
C ALA A 154 2.67 0.42 5.58
N LEU A 155 3.88 0.06 6.02
CA LEU A 155 4.08 -0.76 7.22
C LEU A 155 3.55 -0.04 8.46
N PHE A 156 3.93 1.22 8.67
CA PHE A 156 3.44 2.03 9.78
C PHE A 156 1.92 2.26 9.69
N TRP A 157 1.42 2.49 8.48
CA TRP A 157 -0.02 2.63 8.22
C TRP A 157 -0.81 1.36 8.60
N ASN A 158 -0.29 0.17 8.28
CA ASN A 158 -0.93 -1.08 8.66
C ASN A 158 -0.96 -1.28 10.19
N CYS A 159 0.08 -0.87 10.91
CA CYS A 159 0.06 -0.86 12.38
C CYS A 159 -1.05 0.05 12.91
N PHE A 160 -1.16 1.26 12.37
CA PHE A 160 -2.22 2.21 12.73
C PHE A 160 -3.62 1.67 12.43
N LEU A 161 -3.83 1.07 11.25
CA LEU A 161 -5.09 0.41 10.91
C LEU A 161 -5.43 -0.73 11.86
N SER A 162 -4.43 -1.54 12.25
CA SER A 162 -4.62 -2.61 13.22
C SER A 162 -5.09 -2.07 14.58
N LEU A 163 -4.55 -0.95 15.04
CA LEU A 163 -5.00 -0.33 16.29
C LEU A 163 -6.45 0.17 16.19
N ILE A 164 -6.79 0.92 15.13
CA ILE A 164 -8.15 1.46 14.97
C ILE A 164 -9.19 0.37 14.74
N LEU A 165 -8.86 -0.67 13.98
CA LEU A 165 -9.82 -1.72 13.62
C LEU A 165 -9.96 -2.81 14.69
N ASN A 166 -8.97 -2.98 15.57
CA ASN A 166 -9.00 -3.99 16.63
C ASN A 166 -9.25 -3.41 18.03
N GLU A 167 -9.26 -2.08 18.23
CA GLU A 167 -9.79 -1.50 19.47
C GLU A 167 -11.31 -1.73 19.55
N ARG A 168 -11.68 -2.73 20.36
CA ARG A 168 -12.97 -2.89 21.03
C ARG A 168 -12.74 -3.17 22.50
#